data_AF-A0A958SPK6-F1
#
_entry.id   AF-A0A958SPK6-F1
#
_cell.length_a   1.000
_cell.length_b   1.000
_cell.length_c   1.000
_cell.angle_alpha   90.00
_cell.angle_beta   90.00
_cell.angle_gamma   90.00
#
_symmetry.space_group_name_H-M   'P 1'
#
loop_
_entity.id
_entity.type
_entity.pdbx_description
1 polymer ?
#
loop_
_entity_poly.entity_id
_entity_poly.type
_entity_poly.pdbx_seq_one_letter_code
_entity_poly.pdbx_strand_id
1 'polypeptide(L)'
;SGFTSIPISIYWCIVTLTTVGYGDIAPQTPLGQVIASFIMILGYGIIAVPTGIVTAEFAKNTSRNIPIVLSKSARPCPGCGAEDHRQNAEFCYRCGHELNNE
;
A
#
# COMPACT_ATOMS: atom_id res chain seq x y z
N SER A 1 10.05 39.58 -8.39
CA SER A 1 9.79 39.42 -6.95
C SER A 1 8.30 39.26 -6.71
N GLY A 2 7.80 38.02 -6.62
CA GLY A 2 6.36 37.73 -6.45
C GLY A 2 5.93 37.46 -5.00
N PHE A 3 6.87 37.32 -4.07
CA PHE A 3 6.58 37.04 -2.66
C PHE A 3 6.32 38.34 -1.88
N THR A 4 5.10 38.89 -1.98
CA THR A 4 4.74 40.17 -1.34
C THR A 4 3.90 40.01 -0.07
N SER A 5 3.31 38.83 0.16
CA SER A 5 2.51 38.54 1.35
C SER A 5 2.56 37.05 1.73
N ILE A 6 2.21 36.74 2.98
CA ILE A 6 2.13 35.37 3.49
C ILE A 6 1.17 34.51 2.62
N PRO A 7 -0.06 34.97 2.28
CA PRO A 7 -0.97 34.19 1.43
C PRO A 7 -0.38 33.85 0.06
N ILE A 8 0.33 34.79 -0.57
CA ILE A 8 0.95 34.56 -1.88
C ILE A 8 2.09 33.53 -1.80
N SER A 9 2.82 33.53 -0.68
CA SER A 9 3.85 32.52 -0.42
C SER A 9 3.24 31.13 -0.25
N ILE A 10 2.10 31.04 0.46
CA ILE A 10 1.33 29.79 0.61
C ILE A 10 0.81 29.31 -0.75
N TYR A 11 0.28 30.21 -1.58
CA TYR A 11 -0.17 29.89 -2.94
C TYR A 11 0.96 29.23 -3.75
N TRP A 12 2.15 29.83 -3.77
CA TRP A 12 3.31 29.26 -4.45
C TRP A 12 3.70 27.89 -3.88
N CYS A 13 3.69 27.73 -2.55
CA CYS A 13 3.96 26.45 -1.90
C CYS A 13 2.96 25.36 -2.33
N ILE A 14 1.67 25.67 -2.38
CA ILE A 14 0.62 24.72 -2.79
C ILE A 14 0.84 24.30 -4.24
N VAL A 15 0.97 25.25 -5.17
CA VAL A 15 1.14 24.99 -6.61
C VAL A 15 2.41 24.17 -6.89
N THR A 16 3.46 24.38 -6.10
CA THR A 16 4.72 23.63 -6.19
C THR A 16 4.58 22.23 -5.60
N LEU A 17 3.99 22.09 -4.41
CA LEU A 17 3.79 20.79 -3.74
C LEU A 17 2.84 19.87 -4.51
N THR A 18 1.81 20.43 -5.16
CA THR A 18 0.88 19.67 -6.01
C THR A 18 1.43 19.42 -7.41
N THR A 19 2.67 19.83 -7.69
CA THR A 19 3.35 19.67 -9.00
C THR A 19 2.68 20.40 -10.18
N VAL A 20 1.80 21.37 -9.91
CA VAL A 20 1.10 22.16 -10.96
C VAL A 20 2.04 23.15 -11.63
N GLY A 21 2.81 23.90 -10.84
CA GLY A 21 3.92 24.72 -11.34
C GLY A 21 3.57 25.78 -12.40
N TYR A 22 2.61 26.67 -12.14
CA TYR A 22 2.24 27.75 -13.09
C TYR A 22 3.39 28.66 -13.52
N GLY A 23 4.44 28.78 -12.69
CA GLY A 23 5.64 29.56 -13.01
C GLY A 23 5.46 31.07 -12.90
N ASP A 24 4.31 31.53 -12.41
CA ASP A 24 3.98 32.93 -12.15
C ASP A 24 4.83 33.52 -11.01
N ILE A 25 5.19 32.69 -10.04
CA ILE A 25 6.05 33.05 -8.92
C ILE A 25 7.14 31.97 -8.78
N ALA A 26 8.39 32.39 -8.62
CA ALA A 26 9.51 31.50 -8.37
C ALA A 26 10.63 32.20 -7.58
N PRO A 27 11.35 31.48 -6.70
CA PRO A 27 12.49 32.02 -5.99
C PRO A 27 13.64 32.36 -6.96
N GLN A 28 14.04 33.62 -6.95
CA GLN A 28 15.12 34.13 -7.81
C GLN A 28 16.48 34.12 -7.11
N THR A 29 16.50 34.01 -5.79
CA THR A 29 17.74 34.01 -5.00
C THR A 29 18.33 32.60 -4.94
N PRO A 30 19.67 32.45 -4.93
CA PRO A 30 20.30 31.13 -4.81
C PRO A 30 19.84 30.37 -3.56
N LEU A 31 19.74 31.05 -2.42
CA LEU A 31 19.23 30.47 -1.18
C LEU A 31 17.78 29.99 -1.32
N GLY A 32 16.92 30.78 -1.96
CA GLY A 32 15.53 30.42 -2.19
C GLY A 32 15.37 29.23 -3.13
N GLN A 33 16.23 29.11 -4.14
CA GLN A 33 16.25 27.97 -5.05
C GLN A 33 16.68 26.67 -4.35
N VAL A 34 17.67 26.74 -3.46
CA VAL A 34 18.08 25.59 -2.63
C VAL A 34 16.90 25.12 -1.77
N ILE A 35 16.25 26.03 -1.04
CA ILE A 35 15.09 25.69 -0.20
C ILE A 35 13.95 25.10 -1.05
N ALA A 36 13.67 25.69 -2.21
CA ALA A 36 12.64 25.18 -3.11
C ALA A 36 12.93 23.76 -3.58
N SER A 37 14.19 23.43 -3.89
CA SER A 37 14.57 22.09 -4.31
C SER A 37 14.30 21.04 -3.22
N PHE A 38 14.57 21.36 -1.95
CA PHE A 38 14.22 20.48 -0.82
C PHE A 38 12.71 20.30 -0.67
N ILE A 39 11.92 21.37 -0.81
CA ILE A 39 10.46 21.30 -0.73
C ILE A 39 9.89 20.40 -1.84
N MET A 40 10.44 20.46 -3.06
CA MET A 40 10.02 19.59 -4.17
C MET A 40 10.26 18.12 -3.86
N ILE A 41 11.43 17.76 -3.30
CA ILE A 41 11.75 16.37 -2.91
C ILE A 41 10.81 15.89 -1.80
N LEU A 42 10.56 16.73 -0.79
CA LEU A 42 9.64 16.41 0.31
C LEU A 42 8.19 16.21 -0.18
N GLY A 43 7.75 17.00 -1.16
CA GLY A 43 6.43 16.88 -1.78
C GLY A 43 6.16 15.49 -2.35
N TYR A 44 7.14 14.89 -3.03
CA TYR A 44 7.03 13.52 -3.53
C TYR A 44 6.86 12.49 -2.40
N GLY A 45 7.55 12.67 -1.28
CA GLY A 45 7.41 11.81 -0.11
C GLY A 45 6.01 11.90 0.51
N ILE A 46 5.44 13.10 0.60
CA ILE A 46 4.10 13.33 1.17
C ILE A 46 3.01 12.68 0.31
N ILE A 47 3.15 12.66 -1.03
CA ILE A 47 2.17 12.03 -1.92
C ILE A 47 2.33 10.50 -1.90
N ALA A 48 3.56 9.99 -1.86
CA ALA A 48 3.83 8.55 -1.95
C ALA A 48 3.28 7.75 -0.76
N VAL A 49 3.38 8.29 0.47
CA VAL A 49 2.97 7.58 1.69
C VAL A 49 1.46 7.27 1.74
N PRO A 50 0.53 8.23 1.61
CA PRO A 50 -0.90 7.95 1.67
C PRO A 50 -1.35 7.07 0.50
N THR A 51 -0.81 7.28 -0.71
CA THR A 51 -1.07 6.39 -1.85
C THR A 51 -0.60 4.97 -1.55
N GLY A 52 0.60 4.80 -0.99
CA GLY A 52 1.14 3.50 -0.60
C GLY A 52 0.30 2.78 0.45
N ILE A 53 -0.17 3.49 1.48
CA ILE A 53 -1.06 2.94 2.50
C ILE A 53 -2.38 2.46 1.88
N VAL A 54 -3.02 3.30 1.04
CA VAL A 54 -4.28 2.95 0.38
C VAL A 54 -4.08 1.76 -0.56
N THR A 55 -3.03 1.75 -1.38
CA THR A 55 -2.71 0.64 -2.28
C THR A 55 -2.45 -0.65 -1.49
N ALA A 56 -1.75 -0.60 -0.36
CA ALA A 56 -1.50 -1.76 0.48
C ALA A 56 -2.82 -2.35 1.05
N GLU A 57 -3.74 -1.51 1.51
CA GLU A 57 -5.05 -1.96 2.00
C GLU A 57 -5.92 -2.55 0.87
N PHE A 58 -5.91 -1.94 -0.32
CA PHE A 58 -6.59 -2.50 -1.49
C PHE A 58 -6.00 -3.84 -1.93
N ALA A 59 -4.67 -3.96 -1.95
CA ALA A 59 -3.97 -5.20 -2.31
C ALA A 59 -4.23 -6.34 -1.29
N LYS A 60 -4.28 -6.03 0.01
CA LYS A 60 -4.69 -6.98 1.05
C LYS A 60 -6.13 -7.48 0.87
N ASN A 61 -7.06 -6.59 0.51
CA ASN A 61 -8.45 -6.99 0.24
C ASN A 61 -8.58 -7.84 -1.03
N THR A 62 -7.79 -7.59 -2.07
CA THR A 62 -7.70 -8.46 -3.25
C THR A 62 -7.12 -9.84 -2.90
N SER A 63 -6.11 -9.89 -2.03
CA SER A 63 -5.44 -11.14 -1.61
C SER A 63 -6.30 -12.05 -0.72
N ARG A 64 -7.49 -11.60 -0.28
CA ARG A 64 -8.51 -12.48 0.32
C ARG A 64 -9.20 -13.38 -0.71
N ASN A 65 -8.90 -13.23 -2.00
CA ASN A 65 -9.20 -14.21 -3.05
C ASN A 65 -7.95 -15.07 -3.38
N ILE A 66 -7.26 -15.61 -2.36
CA ILE A 66 -6.52 -16.87 -2.61
C ILE A 66 -7.59 -17.85 -3.11
N PRO A 67 -7.47 -18.41 -4.33
CA PRO A 67 -8.42 -19.41 -4.78
C PRO A 67 -8.42 -20.54 -3.75
N ILE A 68 -9.61 -20.92 -3.29
CA ILE A 68 -9.87 -22.00 -2.31
C ILE A 68 -9.15 -23.32 -2.67
N VAL A 69 -8.67 -23.44 -3.91
CA VAL A 69 -7.84 -24.52 -4.42
C VAL A 69 -6.49 -24.67 -3.69
N LEU A 70 -5.88 -23.58 -3.20
CA LEU A 70 -4.66 -23.66 -2.40
C LEU A 70 -4.95 -23.97 -0.91
N SER A 71 -6.20 -23.82 -0.45
CA SER A 71 -6.58 -23.96 0.98
C SER A 71 -7.11 -25.34 1.37
N LYS A 72 -7.18 -26.27 0.42
CA LYS A 72 -7.50 -27.67 0.71
C LYS A 72 -6.21 -28.47 0.87
N SER A 73 -6.12 -29.26 1.95
CA SER A 73 -5.05 -30.23 2.11
C SER A 73 -5.18 -31.27 1.01
N ALA A 74 -4.15 -31.41 0.17
CA ALA A 74 -4.08 -32.39 -0.91
C ALA A 74 -3.88 -33.83 -0.41
N ARG A 75 -3.84 -34.04 0.92
CA ARG A 75 -3.62 -35.36 1.53
C ARG A 75 -4.97 -36.05 1.80
N PRO A 76 -5.18 -37.27 1.27
CA PRO A 76 -6.35 -38.07 1.63
C PRO A 76 -6.22 -38.55 3.08
N CYS A 77 -7.35 -38.70 3.77
CA CYS A 77 -7.36 -39.20 5.15
C CYS A 77 -6.86 -40.66 5.20
N PRO A 78 -5.88 -41.01 6.04
CA PRO A 78 -5.38 -42.39 6.13
C PRO A 78 -6.40 -43.38 6.72
N GLY A 79 -7.38 -42.89 7.50
CA GLY A 79 -8.43 -43.74 8.09
C GLY A 79 -9.63 -44.03 7.18
N CYS A 80 -9.98 -43.15 6.24
CA CYS A 80 -11.19 -43.33 5.41
C CYS A 80 -11.07 -42.88 3.95
N GLY A 81 -9.92 -42.35 3.53
CA GLY A 81 -9.67 -41.90 2.17
C GLY A 81 -10.43 -40.63 1.76
N ALA A 82 -11.07 -39.91 2.69
CA ALA A 82 -11.72 -38.64 2.37
C ALA A 82 -10.69 -37.62 1.86
N GLU A 83 -11.06 -36.84 0.85
CA GLU A 83 -10.25 -35.77 0.25
C GLU A 83 -10.78 -34.40 0.70
N ASP A 84 -10.14 -33.30 0.29
CA ASP A 84 -10.66 -31.93 0.45
C ASP A 84 -10.78 -31.40 1.90
N HIS A 85 -9.84 -31.73 2.78
CA HIS A 85 -9.78 -31.15 4.12
C HIS A 85 -9.43 -29.66 4.11
N ARG A 86 -9.95 -28.87 5.05
CA ARG A 86 -9.44 -27.50 5.28
C ARG A 86 -7.95 -27.56 5.65
N GLN A 87 -7.17 -26.57 5.22
CA GLN A 87 -5.72 -26.48 5.43
C GLN A 87 -5.23 -26.72 6.88
N ASN A 88 -6.07 -26.42 7.88
CA ASN A 88 -5.75 -26.58 9.31
C ASN A 88 -6.71 -27.56 10.00
N ALA A 89 -7.28 -28.52 9.27
CA ALA A 89 -8.10 -29.55 9.87
C ALA A 89 -7.21 -30.54 10.64
N GLU A 90 -7.32 -30.57 11.97
CA GLU A 90 -6.63 -31.56 12.80
C GLU A 90 -7.29 -32.95 12.70
N PHE A 91 -8.60 -32.99 12.42
CA PHE A 91 -9.40 -34.21 12.32
C PHE A 91 -10.16 -34.29 10.99
N CYS A 92 -10.34 -35.52 10.50
CA CYS A 92 -11.16 -35.80 9.33
C CYS A 92 -12.65 -35.53 9.62
N TYR A 93 -13.30 -34.74 8.76
CA TYR A 93 -14.74 -34.41 8.88
C TYR A 93 -15.67 -35.62 8.73
N ARG A 94 -15.19 -36.71 8.11
CA ARG A 94 -15.99 -37.90 7.81
C ARG A 94 -15.85 -38.99 8.87
N CYS A 95 -14.63 -39.24 9.34
CA CYS A 95 -14.35 -40.37 10.25
C CYS A 95 -13.72 -39.98 11.59
N GLY A 96 -13.34 -38.71 11.79
CA GLY A 96 -12.72 -38.24 13.04
C GLY A 96 -11.26 -38.65 13.24
N HIS A 97 -10.60 -39.22 12.25
CA HIS A 97 -9.18 -39.60 12.33
C HIS A 97 -8.26 -38.36 12.30
N GLU A 98 -7.18 -38.36 13.10
CA GLU A 98 -6.19 -37.29 13.14
C GLU A 98 -5.42 -37.21 11.80
N LEU A 99 -5.23 -36.00 11.27
CA LEU A 99 -4.56 -35.78 9.99
C LEU A 99 -3.09 -35.32 10.13
N ASN A 100 -2.69 -34.91 11.34
CA ASN A 100 -1.35 -34.37 11.63
C ASN A 100 -0.40 -35.37 12.30
N ASN A 101 -0.87 -36.56 12.66
CA ASN A 101 -0.06 -37.62 13.26
C ASN A 101 0.16 -38.72 12.22
N GLU A 102 1.32 -38.71 11.58
CA GLU A 102 1.86 -39.83 10.79
C GLU A 102 2.55 -40.84 11.71
#